data_AF-A0A420YES6-F1
#
_entry.id   AF-A0A420YES6-F1
#
_cell.length_a   1.000
_cell.length_b   1.000
_cell.length_c   1.000
_cell.angle_alpha   90.00
_cell.angle_beta   90.00
_cell.angle_gamma   90.00
#
_symmetry.space_group_name_H-M   'P 1'
#
loop_
_entity.id
_entity.type
_entity.pdbx_description
1 polymer ?
#
loop_
_entity_poly.entity_id
_entity_poly.type
_entity_poly.pdbx_seq_one_letter_code
_entity_poly.pdbx_strand_id
1 'polypeptide(L)'
;MVGKAKSKSSRSRSSISKSSLSKSSKSSKSKSGSTSSGSQLSEEPIENFDLYCAIYVPRAGNYYHWAFVVNDQTIQMPWHIFQVTQDEHDNYHPSYLQVDPMASDRCMLPLPHLGKMHPAWFETLAARIGAIQVPGEAMH
;
A
#
# COMPACT_ATOMS: atom_id res chain seq x y z
N MET A 1 -50.96 -29.30 -22.11
CA MET A 1 -51.46 -28.19 -22.96
C MET A 1 -50.32 -27.17 -23.09
N VAL A 2 -49.80 -26.91 -24.30
CA VAL A 2 -50.10 -25.69 -25.09
C VAL A 2 -50.09 -24.41 -24.22
N GLY A 3 -49.19 -23.44 -24.34
CA GLY A 3 -48.02 -23.27 -25.21
C GLY A 3 -47.96 -21.87 -25.85
N LYS A 4 -46.78 -21.24 -25.91
CA LYS A 4 -46.41 -20.25 -26.96
C LYS A 4 -44.95 -19.79 -26.86
N ALA A 5 -44.29 -19.76 -28.01
CA ALA A 5 -43.02 -19.06 -28.25
C ALA A 5 -43.26 -17.84 -29.17
N LYS A 6 -42.37 -16.84 -29.08
CA LYS A 6 -42.03 -15.79 -30.08
C LYS A 6 -40.79 -15.07 -29.50
N SER A 7 -39.56 -15.05 -30.04
CA SER A 7 -38.99 -15.10 -31.41
C SER A 7 -38.90 -13.75 -32.13
N LYS A 8 -37.71 -13.45 -32.70
CA LYS A 8 -37.34 -12.38 -33.68
C LYS A 8 -37.18 -10.94 -33.12
N SER A 9 -36.44 -9.98 -33.72
CA SER A 9 -35.36 -9.91 -34.75
C SER A 9 -34.95 -8.43 -35.00
N SER A 10 -33.81 -7.98 -35.57
CA SER A 10 -32.41 -8.48 -35.73
C SER A 10 -31.59 -7.50 -36.62
N ARG A 11 -30.25 -7.43 -36.51
CA ARG A 11 -29.30 -6.64 -37.38
C ARG A 11 -29.31 -5.11 -37.11
N SER A 12 -28.29 -4.29 -37.41
CA SER A 12 -27.16 -4.34 -38.38
C SER A 12 -25.93 -3.62 -37.77
N ARG A 13 -24.64 -3.95 -37.99
CA ARG A 13 -23.78 -4.03 -39.22
C ARG A 13 -23.48 -2.69 -39.94
N SER A 14 -22.33 -2.10 -39.63
CA SER A 14 -21.33 -1.48 -40.55
C SER A 14 -20.07 -1.16 -39.70
N SER A 15 -18.82 -1.60 -39.94
CA SER A 15 -17.97 -1.70 -41.14
C SER A 15 -17.69 -0.37 -41.84
N ILE A 16 -16.51 0.22 -41.60
CA ILE A 16 -15.68 0.90 -42.61
C ILE A 16 -14.21 0.80 -42.17
N SER A 17 -13.40 0.22 -43.04
CA SER A 17 -11.93 0.24 -42.99
C SER A 17 -11.42 1.39 -43.86
N LYS A 18 -10.32 2.04 -43.47
CA LYS A 18 -9.48 2.82 -44.40
C LYS A 18 -8.00 2.57 -44.14
N SER A 19 -7.31 2.29 -45.24
CA SER A 19 -5.92 1.92 -45.33
C SER A 19 -5.00 3.10 -45.64
N SER A 20 -3.69 2.82 -45.58
CA SER A 20 -2.62 3.45 -46.37
C SER A 20 -2.39 4.95 -46.27
N LEU A 21 -1.19 5.34 -45.84
CA LEU A 21 -0.24 5.97 -46.76
C LEU A 21 1.21 5.87 -46.26
N SER A 22 2.03 5.19 -47.05
CA SER A 22 3.48 5.12 -46.93
C SER A 22 4.14 6.40 -47.41
N LYS A 23 5.15 6.91 -46.69
CA LYS A 23 6.19 7.78 -47.27
C LYS A 23 7.58 7.35 -46.81
N SER A 24 8.37 6.88 -47.76
CA SER A 24 9.79 6.64 -47.64
C SER A 24 10.59 7.90 -47.96
N SER A 25 11.72 8.14 -47.27
CA SER A 25 13.07 8.10 -47.86
C SER A 25 14.12 9.01 -47.17
N LYS A 26 15.37 8.52 -47.21
CA LYS A 26 16.67 9.24 -47.14
C LYS A 26 17.13 9.92 -45.84
N SER A 27 17.81 9.11 -45.03
CA SER A 27 19.27 9.19 -44.77
C SER A 27 19.96 10.54 -44.52
N SER A 28 20.61 10.65 -43.36
CA SER A 28 21.97 11.20 -43.25
C SER A 28 22.75 10.49 -42.12
N LYS A 29 24.08 10.63 -42.08
CA LYS A 29 25.03 9.68 -41.49
C LYS A 29 26.07 10.40 -40.61
N SER A 30 26.01 10.20 -39.29
CA SER A 30 27.07 10.51 -38.29
C SER A 30 26.50 10.23 -36.89
N LYS A 31 27.27 9.96 -35.84
CA LYS A 31 28.69 9.59 -35.70
C LYS A 31 28.81 8.74 -34.43
N SER A 32 29.88 7.95 -34.35
CA SER A 32 30.43 7.32 -33.13
C SER A 32 29.96 7.91 -31.78
N GLY A 33 29.12 7.16 -31.07
CA GLY A 33 28.89 7.31 -29.63
C GLY A 33 29.30 6.00 -28.96
N SER A 34 30.16 6.07 -27.95
CA SER A 34 30.73 4.91 -27.26
C SER A 34 29.65 3.97 -26.73
N THR A 35 29.74 2.68 -27.07
CA THR A 35 29.19 1.60 -26.25
C THR A 35 29.96 1.56 -24.94
N SER A 36 29.60 2.43 -23.99
CA SER A 36 29.83 2.13 -22.59
C SER A 36 29.01 0.89 -22.28
N SER A 37 29.70 -0.20 -21.93
CA SER A 37 29.10 -1.38 -21.33
C SER A 37 28.54 -1.00 -19.96
N GLY A 38 27.41 -0.30 -19.98
CA GLY A 38 26.60 -0.05 -18.81
C GLY A 38 26.12 -1.40 -18.34
N SER A 39 26.79 -1.94 -17.32
CA SER A 39 26.31 -3.09 -16.57
C SER A 39 24.88 -2.78 -16.19
N GLN A 40 23.93 -3.49 -16.78
CA GLN A 40 22.58 -3.53 -16.24
C GLN A 40 22.72 -4.23 -14.89
N LEU A 41 22.98 -3.44 -13.86
CA LEU A 41 22.57 -3.79 -12.51
C LEU A 41 21.09 -4.10 -12.65
N SER A 42 20.74 -5.37 -12.59
CA SER A 42 19.39 -5.80 -12.38
C SER A 42 19.00 -5.27 -11.01
N GLU A 43 18.32 -4.12 -11.01
CA GLU A 43 17.57 -3.68 -9.84
C GLU A 43 16.53 -4.77 -9.57
N GLU A 44 16.88 -5.66 -8.64
CA GLU A 44 15.94 -6.57 -8.00
C GLU A 44 14.71 -5.74 -7.59
N PRO A 45 13.48 -6.18 -7.90
CA PRO A 45 12.29 -5.40 -7.58
C PRO A 45 12.26 -5.11 -6.07
N ILE A 46 12.36 -3.83 -5.69
CA ILE A 46 12.25 -3.43 -4.29
C ILE A 46 10.82 -3.73 -3.84
N GLU A 47 10.67 -4.78 -3.04
CA GLU A 47 9.38 -5.13 -2.46
C GLU A 47 8.95 -3.99 -1.51
N ASN A 48 7.73 -3.49 -1.74
CA ASN A 48 7.15 -2.45 -0.90
C ASN A 48 6.36 -3.13 0.20
N PHE A 49 6.50 -2.65 1.43
CA PHE A 49 5.73 -3.13 2.56
C PHE A 49 4.25 -2.74 2.41
N ASP A 50 3.34 -3.62 2.83
CA ASP A 50 1.92 -3.27 2.93
C ASP A 50 1.67 -2.56 4.27
N LEU A 51 0.98 -1.41 4.21
CA LEU A 51 0.64 -0.58 5.36
C LEU A 51 -0.86 -0.73 5.68
N TYR A 52 -1.15 -0.96 6.96
CA TYR A 52 -2.50 -1.13 7.50
C TYR A 52 -2.73 -0.22 8.71
N CYS A 53 -3.99 -0.01 9.05
CA CYS A 53 -4.40 0.44 10.37
C CYS A 53 -4.82 -0.78 11.21
N ALA A 54 -4.46 -0.81 12.49
CA ALA A 54 -5.09 -1.66 13.49
C ALA A 54 -5.83 -0.79 14.50
N ILE A 55 -7.10 -1.10 14.74
CA ILE A 55 -7.96 -0.43 15.72
C ILE A 55 -8.34 -1.48 16.75
N TYR A 56 -8.17 -1.15 18.04
CA TYR A 56 -8.43 -2.10 19.12
C TYR A 56 -9.62 -1.62 19.96
N VAL A 57 -10.54 -2.53 20.26
CA VAL A 57 -11.72 -2.24 21.08
C VAL A 57 -11.28 -1.73 22.46
N PRO A 58 -11.76 -0.56 22.94
CA PRO A 58 -11.46 -0.03 24.26
C PRO A 58 -11.75 -1.04 25.40
N ARG A 59 -10.94 -0.99 26.46
CA ARG A 59 -11.21 -1.68 27.73
C ARG A 59 -10.94 -0.72 28.90
N ALA A 60 -11.52 -1.00 30.07
CA ALA A 60 -11.23 -0.22 31.27
C ALA A 60 -9.71 -0.18 31.54
N GLY A 61 -9.18 1.02 31.79
CA GLY A 61 -7.74 1.26 31.95
C GLY A 61 -6.91 1.30 30.65
N ASN A 62 -7.54 1.17 29.47
CA ASN A 62 -6.89 1.35 28.15
C ASN A 62 -7.94 1.82 27.12
N TYR A 63 -8.24 3.12 27.14
CA TYR A 63 -9.45 3.70 26.54
C TYR A 63 -9.36 3.96 25.04
N TYR A 64 -8.17 4.31 24.53
CA TYR A 64 -7.92 4.45 23.10
C TYR A 64 -6.65 3.70 22.71
N HIS A 65 -6.74 2.91 21.63
CA HIS A 65 -5.60 2.20 21.07
C HIS A 65 -5.79 2.04 19.56
N TRP A 66 -4.99 2.77 18.81
CA TRP A 66 -4.84 2.63 17.37
C TRP A 66 -3.36 2.46 17.02
N ALA A 67 -3.09 1.81 15.90
CA ALA A 67 -1.74 1.60 15.42
C ALA A 67 -1.66 1.64 13.89
N PHE A 68 -0.51 2.10 13.39
CA PHE A 68 -0.06 1.75 12.04
C PHE A 68 0.66 0.41 12.09
N VAL A 69 0.35 -0.46 11.14
CA VAL A 69 0.97 -1.77 11.00
C VAL A 69 1.64 -1.85 9.64
N VAL A 70 2.92 -2.21 9.62
CA VAL A 70 3.69 -2.48 8.41
C VAL A 70 3.92 -3.99 8.32
N ASN A 71 3.70 -4.57 7.15
CA ASN A 71 4.03 -5.97 6.85
C ASN A 71 5.28 -6.05 5.96
N ASP A 72 6.39 -6.48 6.54
CA ASP A 72 7.63 -6.82 5.86
C ASP A 72 7.69 -8.34 5.61
N GLN A 73 7.28 -8.76 4.42
CA GLN A 73 7.25 -10.18 4.04
C GLN A 73 8.66 -10.82 3.90
N THR A 74 9.74 -10.04 4.01
CA THR A 74 11.11 -10.54 3.88
C THR A 74 11.65 -11.19 5.16
N ILE A 75 10.98 -10.99 6.31
CA ILE A 75 11.43 -11.45 7.63
C ILE A 75 10.44 -12.42 8.31
N GLN A 76 10.95 -13.21 9.26
CA GLN A 76 10.17 -14.26 9.93
C GLN A 76 9.04 -13.73 10.85
N MET A 77 9.20 -12.51 11.37
CA MET A 77 8.19 -11.78 12.16
C MET A 77 7.82 -10.51 11.39
N PRO A 78 6.95 -10.60 10.37
CA PRO A 78 6.77 -9.55 9.36
C PRO A 78 6.05 -8.30 9.89
N TRP A 79 5.41 -8.40 11.06
CA TRP A 79 4.51 -7.38 11.57
C TRP A 79 5.25 -6.38 12.48
N HIS A 80 5.34 -5.15 12.00
CA HIS A 80 5.82 -4.00 12.76
C HIS A 80 4.63 -3.12 13.14
N ILE A 81 4.41 -2.92 14.44
CA ILE A 81 3.30 -2.13 14.98
C ILE A 81 3.86 -0.84 15.58
N PHE A 82 3.39 0.29 15.08
CA PHE A 82 3.61 1.61 15.66
C PHE A 82 2.29 2.10 16.25
N GLN A 83 2.16 2.08 17.56
CA GLN A 83 0.89 2.29 18.26
C GLN A 83 0.92 3.48 19.20
N VAL A 84 -0.26 4.04 19.46
CA VAL A 84 -0.50 5.02 20.52
C VAL A 84 -1.58 4.46 21.43
N THR A 85 -1.26 4.30 22.73
CA THR A 85 -2.17 3.76 23.75
C THR A 85 -2.48 4.81 24.80
N GLN A 86 -3.76 5.07 25.06
CA GLN A 86 -4.20 5.98 26.11
C GLN A 86 -4.38 5.22 27.43
N ASP A 87 -3.75 5.72 28.50
CA ASP A 87 -3.86 5.17 29.86
C ASP A 87 -5.13 5.64 30.61
N GLU A 88 -5.20 5.33 31.91
CA GLU A 88 -6.35 5.68 32.73
C GLU A 88 -6.40 7.15 33.20
N HIS A 89 -5.34 7.92 32.97
CA HIS A 89 -5.17 9.32 33.33
C HIS A 89 -5.24 10.25 32.10
N ASP A 90 -5.79 9.75 30.99
CA ASP A 90 -5.85 10.40 29.68
C ASP A 90 -4.49 10.69 29.01
N ASN A 91 -3.36 10.20 29.53
CA ASN A 91 -2.06 10.31 28.84
C ASN A 91 -1.99 9.30 27.69
N TYR A 92 -1.28 9.62 26.61
CA TYR A 92 -1.08 8.70 25.49
C TYR A 92 0.40 8.36 25.34
N HIS A 93 0.67 7.07 25.17
CA HIS A 93 2.02 6.51 25.16
C HIS A 93 2.33 5.96 23.76
N PRO A 94 3.21 6.61 22.98
CA PRO A 94 3.68 6.05 21.72
C PRO A 94 4.60 4.87 21.97
N SER A 95 4.43 3.78 21.23
CA SER A 95 5.29 2.59 21.34
C SER A 95 5.44 1.84 20.02
N TYR A 96 6.55 1.10 19.90
CA TYR A 96 6.86 0.22 18.78
C TYR A 96 6.94 -1.23 19.27
N LEU A 97 6.30 -2.15 18.56
CA LEU A 97 6.29 -3.58 18.84
C LEU A 97 6.47 -4.37 17.55
N GLN A 98 7.11 -5.54 17.63
CA GLN A 98 7.22 -6.49 16.51
C GLN A 98 6.45 -7.77 16.86
N VAL A 99 5.13 -7.74 16.67
CA VAL A 99 4.18 -8.81 17.00
C VAL A 99 3.03 -8.82 16.00
N ASP A 100 2.33 -9.94 15.85
CA ASP A 100 1.11 -9.99 15.03
C ASP A 100 -0.02 -9.15 15.68
N PRO A 101 -0.56 -8.12 15.01
CA PRO A 101 -1.67 -7.31 15.55
C PRO A 101 -2.93 -8.14 15.82
N MET A 102 -3.12 -9.23 15.08
CA MET A 102 -4.28 -10.12 15.16
C MET A 102 -4.18 -11.09 16.35
N ALA A 103 -3.04 -11.15 17.04
CA ALA A 103 -2.88 -11.92 18.27
C ALA A 103 -3.70 -11.35 19.45
N SER A 104 -4.19 -10.10 19.35
CA SER A 104 -5.08 -9.50 20.34
C SER A 104 -6.56 -9.79 20.02
N ASP A 105 -7.28 -10.30 21.01
CA ASP A 105 -8.75 -10.45 21.00
C ASP A 105 -9.51 -9.11 20.89
N ARG A 106 -8.82 -7.98 21.08
CA ARG A 106 -9.36 -6.62 20.91
C ARG A 106 -9.22 -6.11 19.48
N CYS A 107 -8.40 -6.73 18.63
CA CYS A 107 -8.10 -6.23 17.29
C CYS A 107 -9.34 -6.31 16.39
N MET A 108 -9.75 -5.19 15.81
CA MET A 108 -10.87 -5.14 14.88
C MET A 108 -10.43 -5.65 13.50
N LEU A 109 -11.10 -6.70 13.02
CA LEU A 109 -10.85 -7.33 11.72
C LEU A 109 -11.96 -6.99 10.70
N PRO A 110 -11.64 -6.92 9.40
CA PRO A 110 -10.31 -7.00 8.81
C PRO A 110 -9.48 -5.73 9.06
N LEU A 111 -8.16 -5.85 9.10
CA LEU A 111 -7.24 -4.70 9.17
C LEU A 111 -7.44 -3.79 7.94
N PRO A 112 -7.83 -2.51 8.09
CA PRO A 112 -7.96 -1.60 6.96
C PRO A 112 -6.59 -1.35 6.29
N HIS A 113 -6.43 -1.84 5.06
CA HIS A 113 -5.25 -1.56 4.24
C HIS A 113 -5.23 -0.09 3.79
N LEU A 114 -4.14 0.60 4.09
CA LEU A 114 -3.95 2.03 3.81
C LEU A 114 -3.17 2.29 2.52
N GLY A 115 -2.26 1.38 2.14
CA GLY A 115 -1.43 1.54 0.94
C GLY A 115 -0.13 0.74 1.02
N LYS A 116 0.79 1.01 0.09
CA LYS A 116 2.15 0.45 0.09
C LYS A 116 3.16 1.51 0.52
N MET A 117 4.16 1.10 1.29
CA MET A 117 5.28 1.93 1.74
C MET A 117 6.59 1.40 1.16
N HIS A 118 7.36 2.29 0.51
CA HIS A 118 8.71 1.95 0.05
C HIS A 118 9.66 1.81 1.25
N PRO A 119 10.52 0.76 1.33
CA PRO A 119 11.29 0.44 2.54
C PRO A 119 12.14 1.60 3.10
N ALA A 120 12.69 2.45 2.23
CA ALA A 120 13.45 3.65 2.65
C ALA A 120 12.66 4.65 3.52
N TRP A 121 11.32 4.57 3.57
CA TRP A 121 10.49 5.37 4.46
C TRP A 121 10.28 4.77 5.86
N PHE A 122 10.65 3.50 6.10
CA PHE A 122 10.39 2.81 7.38
C PHE A 122 11.00 3.54 8.57
N GLU A 123 12.31 3.81 8.53
CA GLU A 123 13.02 4.57 9.59
C GLU A 123 12.45 5.99 9.77
N THR A 124 12.02 6.62 8.66
CA THR A 124 11.40 7.95 8.71
C THR A 124 10.02 7.89 9.37
N LEU A 125 9.21 6.88 9.08
CA LEU A 125 7.91 6.65 9.71
C LEU A 125 8.08 6.37 11.20
N ALA A 126 9.00 5.47 11.57
CA ALA A 126 9.32 5.13 12.95
C ALA A 126 9.71 6.37 13.77
N ALA A 127 10.68 7.15 13.27
CA ALA A 127 11.14 8.38 13.90
C ALA A 127 10.05 9.45 13.98
N ARG A 128 9.16 9.55 12.97
CA ARG A 128 8.06 10.52 12.97
C ARG A 128 6.96 10.16 13.95
N ILE A 129 6.60 8.88 14.10
CA ILE A 129 5.56 8.46 15.05
C ILE A 129 6.04 8.69 16.50
N GLY A 130 7.29 8.35 16.81
CA GLY A 130 7.89 8.65 18.12
C GLY A 130 8.02 10.15 18.44
N ALA A 131 7.87 11.03 17.44
CA ALA A 131 7.90 12.48 17.58
C ALA A 131 6.50 13.14 17.48
N ILE A 132 5.41 12.36 17.42
CA ILE A 132 4.05 12.90 17.51
C ILE A 132 3.84 13.43 18.92
N GLN A 133 3.69 14.75 19.07
CA GLN A 133 3.32 15.34 20.34
C GLN A 133 1.90 14.89 20.71
N VAL A 134 1.81 14.24 21.86
CA VAL A 134 0.55 13.80 22.44
C VAL A 134 -0.12 14.98 23.16
N PRO A 135 -1.40 15.28 22.89
CA PRO A 135 -2.16 16.24 23.69
C PRO A 135 -2.24 15.77 25.15
N GLY A 136 -1.57 16.52 26.04
CA GLY A 136 -1.44 16.19 27.47
C GLY A 136 -0.02 16.40 27.99
N GLU A 137 1.01 16.10 27.19
CA GLU A 137 2.42 16.17 27.63
C GLU A 137 3.01 17.61 27.61
N ALA A 138 2.32 18.57 27.01
CA ALA A 138 2.87 19.90 26.69
C ALA A 138 2.95 20.91 27.86
N MET A 139 2.82 20.48 29.13
CA MET A 139 2.89 21.36 30.30
C MET A 139 3.58 20.72 31.52
N HIS A 140 4.89 20.47 31.43
CA HIS A 140 5.79 20.30 32.58
C HIS A 140 7.17 20.91 32.32
#